data_AF-L0GDP7-F1
#
_entry.id   AF-L0GDP7-F1
#
_cell.length_a   1.000
_cell.length_b   1.000
_cell.length_c   1.000
_cell.angle_alpha   90.00
_cell.angle_beta   90.00
_cell.angle_gamma   90.00
#
_symmetry.space_group_name_H-M   'P 1'
#
loop_
_entity.id
_entity.type
_entity.pdbx_description
1 polymer ?
#
loop_
_entity_poly.entity_id
_entity_poly.type
_entity_poly.pdbx_seq_one_letter_code
_entity_poly.pdbx_strand_id
1 'polypeptide(L)'
;LVFPKGGWETDETAGEAACREALEEAGVRGILNDTVLGVWEFRSKSTQDTCSLEGACRGYMFALEVTEELECYPEKDCHERKWVHLAEAYKRCRYDWMREALNSFKNLLTGKPVSTVPELSESSSLWIVKPNAIALC
;
A
#
# COMPACT_ATOMS: atom_id res chain seq x y z
N LEU A 1 3.14 1.09 12.60
CA LEU A 1 3.15 1.16 11.13
C LEU A 1 1.77 0.81 10.64
N VAL A 2 1.25 1.63 9.75
CA VAL A 2 -0.01 1.46 9.02
C VAL A 2 0.23 1.92 7.58
N PHE A 3 -0.54 1.40 6.64
CA PHE A 3 -0.54 1.91 5.26
C PHE A 3 -1.55 3.05 5.14
N PRO A 4 -1.27 4.09 4.31
CA PRO A 4 -2.25 5.10 3.95
C PRO A 4 -3.53 4.45 3.46
N LYS A 5 -4.69 4.84 4.00
CA LYS A 5 -5.99 4.23 3.66
C LYS A 5 -7.14 5.11 4.19
N GLY A 6 -8.26 5.07 3.49
CA GLY A 6 -9.52 5.63 3.99
C GLY A 6 -10.72 5.13 3.21
N GLY A 7 -11.86 5.79 3.41
CA GLY A 7 -13.07 5.50 2.65
C GLY A 7 -12.92 5.97 1.20
N TRP A 8 -13.65 5.33 0.28
CA TRP A 8 -13.87 5.87 -1.06
C TRP A 8 -15.33 6.32 -1.17
N GLU A 9 -15.56 7.48 -1.76
CA GLU A 9 -16.89 8.03 -2.01
C GLU A 9 -17.47 7.52 -3.35
N THR A 10 -18.76 7.77 -3.62
CA THR A 10 -19.41 7.28 -4.86
C THR A 10 -18.96 7.97 -6.14
N ASP A 11 -18.25 9.09 -6.03
CA ASP A 11 -17.75 9.92 -7.12
C ASP A 11 -16.26 9.70 -7.44
N GLU A 12 -15.58 8.78 -6.73
CA GLU A 12 -14.18 8.43 -6.98
C GLU A 12 -13.98 6.91 -7.13
N THR A 13 -12.94 6.52 -7.86
CA THR A 13 -12.47 5.13 -7.94
C THR A 13 -11.64 4.78 -6.71
N ALA A 14 -11.52 3.48 -6.40
CA ALA A 14 -10.66 3.02 -5.30
C ALA A 14 -9.19 3.44 -5.47
N GLY A 15 -8.71 3.60 -6.71
CA GLY A 15 -7.36 4.08 -6.99
C GLY A 15 -7.21 5.58 -6.77
N GLU A 16 -8.22 6.39 -7.13
CA GLU A 16 -8.24 7.83 -6.83
C GLU A 16 -8.28 8.07 -5.33
N ALA A 17 -9.11 7.31 -4.60
CA ALA A 17 -9.12 7.32 -3.15
C ALA A 17 -7.74 6.95 -2.58
N ALA A 18 -7.11 5.87 -3.04
CA ALA A 18 -5.78 5.47 -2.58
C ALA A 18 -4.70 6.55 -2.83
N CYS A 19 -4.79 7.29 -3.95
CA CYS A 19 -3.91 8.43 -4.23
C CYS A 19 -4.17 9.61 -3.27
N ARG A 20 -5.45 9.93 -3.01
CA ARG A 20 -5.85 10.99 -2.09
C ARG A 20 -5.36 10.69 -0.67
N GLU A 21 -5.55 9.47 -0.19
CA GLU A 21 -5.11 9.02 1.14
C GLU A 21 -3.58 9.03 1.27
N ALA A 22 -2.85 8.62 0.22
CA ALA A 22 -1.38 8.70 0.21
C ALA A 22 -0.88 10.15 0.29
N LEU A 23 -1.60 11.09 -0.31
CA LEU A 23 -1.32 12.52 -0.20
C LEU A 23 -1.68 13.05 1.21
N GLU A 24 -2.84 12.70 1.73
CA GLU A 24 -3.36 13.20 3.02
C GLU A 24 -2.56 12.68 4.21
N GLU A 25 -2.34 11.37 4.29
CA GLU A 25 -1.67 10.73 5.44
C GLU A 25 -0.14 10.75 5.34
N ALA A 26 0.42 10.71 4.12
CA ALA A 26 1.86 10.59 3.92
C ALA A 26 2.48 11.73 3.11
N GLY A 27 1.70 12.61 2.47
CA GLY A 27 2.24 13.69 1.66
C GLY A 27 3.03 13.19 0.45
N VAL A 28 2.61 12.09 -0.18
CA VAL A 28 3.25 11.56 -1.39
C VAL A 28 2.30 11.59 -2.58
N ARG A 29 2.83 11.90 -3.75
CA ARG A 29 2.11 11.80 -5.03
C ARG A 29 2.91 10.90 -5.98
N GLY A 30 2.21 10.24 -6.87
CA GLY A 30 2.83 9.22 -7.69
C GLY A 30 1.95 8.74 -8.83
N ILE A 31 2.49 7.75 -9.53
CA ILE A 31 1.79 7.01 -10.57
C ILE A 31 1.30 5.71 -9.93
N LEU A 32 -0.02 5.55 -9.85
CA LEU A 32 -0.62 4.34 -9.33
C LEU A 32 -0.45 3.21 -10.35
N ASN A 33 -0.12 2.01 -9.89
CA ASN A 33 -0.19 0.84 -10.74
C ASN A 33 -1.65 0.52 -11.05
N ASP A 34 -1.99 0.40 -12.34
CA ASP A 34 -3.35 0.09 -12.82
C ASP A 34 -3.90 -1.23 -12.25
N THR A 35 -3.01 -2.12 -11.80
CA THR A 35 -3.39 -3.39 -11.18
C THR A 35 -3.49 -3.28 -9.67
N VAL A 36 -4.68 -3.56 -9.13
CA VAL A 36 -4.90 -3.76 -7.69
C VAL A 36 -3.93 -4.85 -7.20
N LEU A 37 -3.10 -4.52 -6.20
CA LEU A 37 -2.14 -5.45 -5.63
C LEU A 37 -2.83 -6.64 -4.96
N GLY A 38 -3.99 -6.39 -4.38
CA GLY A 38 -4.86 -7.39 -3.82
C GLY A 38 -5.97 -6.75 -3.00
N VAL A 39 -6.85 -7.60 -2.49
CA VAL A 39 -7.97 -7.17 -1.67
C VAL A 39 -7.97 -7.98 -0.39
N TRP A 40 -7.98 -7.30 0.75
CA TRP A 40 -7.94 -7.93 2.06
C TRP A 40 -9.12 -7.50 2.92
N GLU A 41 -9.66 -8.44 3.66
CA GLU A 41 -10.68 -8.15 4.66
C GLU A 41 -10.01 -7.90 6.01
N PHE A 42 -10.35 -6.79 6.64
CA PHE A 42 -9.90 -6.47 7.98
C PHE A 42 -11.05 -5.90 8.81
N ARG A 43 -10.96 -6.05 10.13
CA ARG A 43 -11.93 -5.42 11.03
C ARG A 43 -11.47 -4.01 11.36
N SER A 44 -12.38 -3.04 11.28
CA SER A 44 -12.07 -1.66 11.70
C SER A 44 -11.79 -1.63 13.21
N LYS A 45 -11.05 -0.61 13.67
CA LYS A 45 -10.84 -0.38 15.11
C LYS A 45 -12.12 0.03 15.83
N SER A 46 -13.09 0.62 15.14
CA SER A 46 -14.34 1.13 15.71
C SER A 46 -15.37 0.04 16.04
N THR A 47 -15.16 -1.20 15.60
CA THR A 47 -16.04 -2.35 15.88
C THR A 47 -15.44 -3.38 16.86
N GLN A 48 -14.30 -3.07 17.51
CA GLN A 48 -13.80 -3.95 18.57
C GLN A 48 -14.68 -3.95 19.84
N ASP A 49 -15.46 -2.90 20.08
CA ASP A 49 -16.31 -2.75 21.28
C ASP A 49 -17.79 -3.08 21.07
N THR A 50 -18.25 -3.32 19.84
CA THR A 50 -19.67 -3.61 19.57
C THR A 50 -19.84 -4.96 18.90
N CYS A 51 -20.61 -5.82 19.56
CA CYS A 51 -21.03 -7.15 19.12
C CYS A 51 -21.97 -7.05 17.90
N SER A 52 -21.42 -6.64 16.75
CA SER A 52 -22.13 -6.58 15.48
C SER A 52 -21.38 -7.42 14.46
N LEU A 53 -22.07 -8.38 13.84
CA LEU A 53 -21.55 -9.24 12.77
C LEU A 53 -21.27 -8.48 11.45
N GLU A 54 -21.52 -7.16 11.42
CA GLU A 54 -21.36 -6.24 10.28
C GLU A 54 -20.11 -5.35 10.45
N GLY A 55 -18.92 -5.95 10.47
CA GLY A 55 -17.66 -5.25 10.78
C GLY A 55 -16.46 -5.59 9.89
N ALA A 56 -16.68 -6.34 8.80
CA ALA A 56 -15.63 -6.64 7.83
C ALA A 56 -15.51 -5.48 6.84
N CYS A 57 -14.43 -4.71 6.96
CA CYS A 57 -14.03 -3.73 5.96
C CYS A 57 -13.17 -4.43 4.91
N ARG A 58 -13.41 -4.11 3.64
CA ARG A 58 -12.63 -4.63 2.52
C ARG A 58 -11.68 -3.54 2.04
N GLY A 59 -10.37 -3.77 2.18
CA GLY A 59 -9.31 -2.87 1.71
C GLY A 59 -8.77 -3.31 0.36
N TYR A 60 -8.74 -2.38 -0.59
CA TYR A 60 -8.10 -2.55 -1.89
C TYR A 60 -6.74 -1.89 -1.80
N MET A 61 -5.67 -2.66 -2.02
CA MET A 61 -4.32 -2.11 -1.95
C MET A 61 -3.75 -1.93 -3.36
N PHE A 62 -2.95 -0.88 -3.52
CA PHE A 62 -2.30 -0.49 -4.74
C PHE A 62 -0.83 -0.16 -4.47
N ALA A 63 -0.01 -0.40 -5.49
CA ALA A 63 1.36 0.09 -5.49
C ALA A 63 1.39 1.48 -6.13
N LEU A 64 1.96 2.45 -5.44
CA LEU A 64 2.11 3.82 -5.91
C LEU A 64 3.59 4.12 -6.12
N GLU A 65 3.99 4.32 -7.37
CA GLU A 65 5.34 4.80 -7.69
C GLU A 65 5.44 6.28 -7.35
N VAL A 66 6.13 6.63 -6.26
CA VAL A 66 6.21 8.01 -5.80
C VAL A 66 7.08 8.84 -6.72
N THR A 67 6.48 9.92 -7.24
CA THR A 67 7.13 10.91 -8.10
C THR A 67 7.40 12.22 -7.37
N GLU A 68 6.66 12.50 -6.30
CA GLU A 68 6.77 13.73 -5.51
C GLU A 68 6.53 13.46 -4.02
N GLU A 69 7.36 14.05 -3.17
CA GLU A 69 7.21 14.07 -1.72
C GLU A 69 7.00 15.51 -1.23
N LEU A 70 5.88 15.77 -0.58
CA LEU A 70 5.54 17.07 -0.03
C LEU A 70 6.04 17.19 1.41
N GLU A 71 6.55 18.38 1.74
CA GLU A 71 6.94 18.73 3.11
C GLU A 71 5.74 19.14 3.97
N CYS A 72 4.68 19.67 3.34
CA CYS A 72 3.43 20.06 3.99
C CYS A 72 2.27 19.29 3.36
N TYR A 73 1.50 18.60 4.18
CA TYR A 73 0.38 17.76 3.75
C TYR A 73 -0.72 17.75 4.82
N PRO A 74 -2.00 17.48 4.44
CA PRO A 74 -3.17 17.70 5.28
C PRO A 74 -3.09 17.09 6.69
N GLU A 75 -2.56 15.88 6.85
CA GLU A 75 -2.54 15.19 8.13
C GLU A 75 -1.15 15.10 8.78
N LYS A 76 -0.21 15.95 8.38
CA LYS A 76 1.17 15.91 8.90
C LYS A 76 1.29 15.93 10.41
N ASP A 77 0.38 16.63 11.09
CA ASP A 77 0.39 16.73 12.55
C ASP A 77 -0.12 15.46 13.25
N CYS A 78 -0.91 14.64 12.55
CA CYS A 78 -1.48 13.39 13.05
C CYS A 78 -0.74 12.15 12.54
N HIS A 79 -0.09 12.25 11.38
CA HIS A 79 0.56 11.15 10.67
C HIS A 79 2.00 11.50 10.26
N GLU A 80 2.95 10.74 10.83
CA GLU A 80 4.37 10.84 10.51
C GLU A 80 4.74 9.88 9.36
N ARG A 81 5.12 10.42 8.20
CA ARG A 81 5.66 9.62 7.09
C ARG A 81 6.99 8.99 7.49
N LYS A 82 7.14 7.69 7.21
CA LYS A 82 8.42 6.99 7.36
C LYS A 82 8.67 5.98 6.25
N TRP A 83 9.76 6.18 5.51
CA TRP A 83 10.30 5.18 4.61
C TRP A 83 10.99 4.07 5.38
N VAL A 84 10.64 2.82 5.06
CA VAL A 84 11.20 1.63 5.69
C VAL A 84 11.50 0.57 4.63
N HIS A 85 12.55 -0.23 4.86
CA HIS A 85 12.79 -1.42 4.05
C HIS A 85 11.70 -2.48 4.28
N LEU A 86 11.40 -3.29 3.26
CA LEU A 86 10.37 -4.34 3.32
C LEU A 86 10.51 -5.27 4.52
N ALA A 87 11.74 -5.70 4.83
CA ALA A 87 12.01 -6.57 5.97
C ALA A 87 11.65 -5.91 7.32
N GLU A 88 11.86 -4.60 7.44
CA GLU A 88 11.50 -3.84 8.63
C GLU A 88 10.00 -3.56 8.69
N ALA A 89 9.36 -3.25 7.55
CA ALA A 89 7.92 -3.11 7.45
C ALA A 89 7.22 -4.39 7.93
N TYR A 90 7.66 -5.55 7.45
CA TYR A 90 7.11 -6.86 7.80
C TYR A 90 7.14 -7.14 9.31
N LYS A 91 8.25 -6.77 9.98
CA LYS A 91 8.39 -6.90 11.44
C LYS A 91 7.46 -5.96 12.22
N ARG A 92 7.18 -4.78 11.66
CA ARG A 92 6.32 -3.76 12.29
C ARG A 92 4.84 -3.93 12.02
N CYS A 93 4.45 -4.79 11.08
CA CYS A 93 3.07 -5.13 10.80
C CYS A 93 2.41 -5.75 12.03
N ARG A 94 1.25 -5.22 12.41
CA ARG A 94 0.48 -5.74 13.55
C ARG A 94 -0.44 -6.89 13.16
N TYR A 95 -0.86 -6.93 11.90
CA TYR A 95 -1.86 -7.86 11.39
C TYR A 95 -1.30 -8.69 10.23
N ASP A 96 -1.81 -9.90 10.06
CA ASP A 96 -1.34 -10.84 9.03
C ASP A 96 -1.67 -10.38 7.62
N TRP A 97 -2.84 -9.75 7.41
CA TRP A 97 -3.19 -9.16 6.12
C TRP A 97 -2.15 -8.12 5.65
N MET A 98 -1.54 -7.36 6.58
CA MET A 98 -0.50 -6.39 6.21
C MET A 98 0.78 -7.09 5.75
N ARG A 99 1.12 -8.21 6.38
CA ARG A 99 2.27 -9.04 6.00
C ARG A 99 2.04 -9.68 4.63
N GLU A 100 0.82 -10.15 4.36
CA GLU A 100 0.42 -10.66 3.06
C GLU A 100 0.48 -9.58 1.98
N ALA A 101 -0.03 -8.37 2.24
CA ALA A 101 0.06 -7.25 1.32
C ALA A 101 1.53 -6.90 0.99
N LEU A 102 2.43 -6.88 1.98
CA LEU A 102 3.86 -6.70 1.75
C LEU A 102 4.49 -7.84 0.92
N ASN A 103 4.02 -9.08 1.07
CA ASN A 103 4.49 -10.19 0.27
C ASN A 103 4.03 -10.07 -1.19
N SER A 104 2.75 -9.73 -1.42
CA SER A 104 2.24 -9.43 -2.77
C SER A 104 3.04 -8.28 -3.40
N PHE A 105 3.32 -7.24 -2.63
CA PHE A 105 4.12 -6.11 -3.07
C PHE A 105 5.54 -6.52 -3.44
N LYS A 106 6.20 -7.35 -2.61
CA LYS A 106 7.52 -7.91 -2.94
C LYS A 106 7.50 -8.73 -4.24
N ASN A 107 6.44 -9.50 -4.48
CA ASN A 107 6.30 -10.27 -5.72
C ASN A 107 6.18 -9.36 -6.94
N LEU A 108 5.38 -8.28 -6.84
CA LEU A 108 5.28 -7.24 -7.86
C LEU A 108 6.65 -6.64 -8.18
N LEU A 109 7.42 -6.24 -7.15
CA LEU A 109 8.75 -5.64 -7.32
C LEU A 109 9.79 -6.59 -7.92
N THR A 110 9.69 -7.88 -7.64
CA THR A 110 10.65 -8.88 -8.14
C THR A 110 10.28 -9.40 -9.52
N GLY A 111 9.22 -8.87 -10.14
CA GLY A 111 8.74 -9.31 -11.45
C GLY A 111 8.29 -10.77 -11.45
N LYS A 112 8.09 -11.38 -10.28
CA LYS A 112 7.54 -12.73 -10.20
C LYS A 112 6.05 -12.63 -10.44
N PRO A 113 5.52 -13.15 -11.56
CA PRO A 113 4.08 -13.29 -11.70
C PRO A 113 3.58 -14.13 -10.51
N VAL A 114 2.39 -13.78 -10.01
CA VAL A 114 1.62 -14.64 -9.12
C VAL A 114 1.58 -16.02 -9.77
N SER A 115 2.38 -16.95 -9.25
CA SER A 115 2.61 -18.23 -9.90
C SER A 115 1.45 -19.15 -9.58
N THR A 116 0.53 -19.27 -10.54
CA THR A 116 0.33 -20.60 -11.12
C THR A 116 1.48 -20.86 -12.09
N VAL A 117 2.30 -21.87 -11.75
CA VAL A 117 3.38 -22.58 -12.47
C VAL A 117 4.77 -21.91 -12.71
N PRO A 118 5.88 -22.71 -12.72
CA PRO A 118 7.26 -22.22 -12.50
C PRO A 118 8.18 -22.18 -13.76
N GLU A 119 9.36 -21.56 -13.55
CA GLU A 119 10.55 -21.38 -14.44
C GLU A 119 10.45 -20.29 -15.54
N LEU A 120 11.48 -19.49 -15.89
CA LEU A 120 12.95 -19.59 -15.78
C LEU A 120 13.64 -18.18 -15.84
N SER A 121 14.94 -18.16 -15.54
CA SER A 121 16.02 -17.12 -15.56
C SER A 121 15.99 -16.04 -16.67
N GLU A 122 16.74 -14.93 -16.70
CA GLU A 122 17.74 -14.22 -15.86
C GLU A 122 17.98 -12.84 -16.51
N SER A 123 18.52 -11.89 -15.73
CA SER A 123 19.49 -10.85 -16.13
C SER A 123 19.13 -9.83 -17.23
N SER A 124 19.10 -8.54 -16.87
CA SER A 124 20.26 -7.64 -17.08
C SER A 124 19.86 -6.16 -16.99
N SER A 125 20.56 -5.46 -16.10
CA SER A 125 21.05 -4.08 -16.23
C SER A 125 20.15 -3.04 -16.88
N LEU A 126 19.64 -2.07 -16.12
CA LEU A 126 19.27 -0.75 -16.65
C LEU A 126 19.18 0.31 -15.53
N TRP A 127 20.14 1.25 -15.62
CA TRP A 127 20.24 2.64 -15.12
C TRP A 127 19.88 3.01 -13.67
N ILE A 128 20.86 3.69 -13.07
CA ILE A 128 20.79 4.42 -11.81
C ILE A 128 19.80 5.58 -11.97
N VAL A 129 18.58 5.38 -11.50
CA VAL A 129 17.77 6.43 -10.85
C VAL A 129 17.81 6.11 -9.37
N LYS A 130 17.65 7.11 -8.51
CA LYS A 130 17.24 6.83 -7.12
C LYS A 130 16.13 5.76 -7.20
N PRO A 131 16.20 4.64 -6.45
CA PRO A 131 15.14 3.64 -6.54
C PRO A 131 13.84 4.37 -6.23
N ASN A 132 12.96 4.48 -7.23
CA ASN A 132 11.67 5.14 -7.09
C ASN A 132 11.02 4.52 -5.85
N ALA A 133 10.77 5.34 -4.84
CA ALA A 133 10.19 4.84 -3.61
C ALA A 133 8.77 4.43 -3.97
N ILE A 134 8.44 3.15 -3.82
CA ILE A 134 7.09 2.67 -4.11
C ILE A 134 6.36 2.55 -2.78
N ALA A 135 5.28 3.31 -2.66
CA ALA A 135 4.38 3.28 -1.50
C ALA A 135 3.29 2.22 -1.70
N LEU A 136 2.76 1.73 -0.59
CA LEU A 136 1.62 0.82 -0.56
C LEU A 136 0.47 1.56 0.11
N CYS A 137 -0.61 1.80 -0.62
CA CYS A 137 -1.84 2.48 -0.18
C CYS A 137 -3.08 1.66 -0.52
#